data_AF-A0A947JZD3-F1
#
_entry.id   AF-A0A947JZD3-F1
#
_cell.length_a   1.000
_cell.length_b   1.000
_cell.length_c   1.000
_cell.angle_alpha   90.00
_cell.angle_beta   90.00
_cell.angle_gamma   90.00
#
_symmetry.space_group_name_H-M   'P 1'
#
loop_
_entity.id
_entity.type
_entity.pdbx_description
1 polymer ?
#
loop_
_entity_poly.entity_id
_entity_poly.type
_entity_poly.pdbx_seq_one_letter_code
_entity_poly.pdbx_strand_id
1 'polypeptide(L)'
;MRKGNRIKHTFRLPPDLSRQLADYAGRKRVSQASVVEAAIASFLSPDGSERMEAAFSRRLDRITRQLQKLDYHVEVGNEAFALYLRTWLAATPPPASQPSAAVRAGVEKRFENFVEALARHMERDTHLADDLIRVGELGEDHG
;
A
#
# COMPACT_ATOMS: atom_id res chain seq x y z
N MET A 1 35.25 21.24 -28.37
CA MET A 1 33.80 21.58 -28.30
C MET A 1 33.64 23.00 -28.82
N ARG A 2 32.90 23.22 -29.92
CA ARG A 2 32.72 24.56 -30.49
C ARG A 2 31.98 25.44 -29.47
N LYS A 3 32.55 26.61 -29.15
CA LYS A 3 31.93 27.63 -28.32
C LYS A 3 30.68 28.12 -29.07
N GLY A 4 29.51 27.59 -28.72
CA GLY A 4 28.24 28.06 -29.28
C GLY A 4 28.05 29.55 -28.97
N ASN A 5 27.26 30.25 -29.79
CA ASN A 5 26.91 31.64 -29.54
C ASN A 5 26.24 31.77 -28.15
N ARG A 6 26.80 32.57 -27.24
CA ARG A 6 26.27 32.77 -25.87
C ARG A 6 25.93 34.24 -25.67
N ILE A 7 24.72 34.51 -25.18
CA ILE A 7 24.24 35.86 -24.85
C ILE A 7 24.39 36.05 -23.33
N LYS A 8 24.97 37.19 -22.92
CA LYS A 8 25.11 37.53 -21.49
C LYS A 8 23.80 38.08 -20.97
N HIS A 9 23.25 37.45 -19.94
CA HIS A 9 22.15 37.99 -19.15
C HIS A 9 22.66 38.36 -17.75
N THR A 10 22.15 39.46 -17.17
CA THR A 10 22.52 39.91 -15.82
C THR A 10 21.25 40.03 -14.98
N PHE A 11 21.19 39.28 -13.88
CA PHE A 11 20.07 39.28 -12.94
C PHE A 11 20.60 39.37 -11.51
N ARG A 12 19.78 39.85 -10.58
CA ARG A 12 20.10 39.85 -9.15
C ARG A 12 19.44 38.65 -8.49
N LEU A 13 20.19 37.92 -7.68
CA LEU A 13 19.69 36.83 -6.85
C LEU A 13 19.62 37.30 -5.40
N PRO A 14 18.60 36.88 -4.63
CA PRO A 14 18.63 37.01 -3.18
C PRO A 14 19.91 36.37 -2.60
N PRO A 15 20.51 36.95 -1.53
CA PRO A 15 21.76 36.44 -0.96
C PRO A 15 21.72 34.94 -0.60
N ASP A 16 20.60 34.48 -0.05
CA ASP A 16 20.40 33.08 0.34
C ASP A 16 20.42 32.14 -0.87
N LEU A 17 19.73 32.53 -1.96
CA LEU A 17 19.70 31.74 -3.18
C LEU A 17 21.07 31.73 -3.88
N SER A 18 21.81 32.84 -3.83
CA SER A 18 23.18 32.90 -4.34
C SER A 18 24.11 31.95 -3.60
N ARG A 19 23.99 31.86 -2.27
CA ARG A 19 24.74 30.88 -1.44
C ARG A 19 24.36 29.45 -1.80
N GLN A 20 23.08 29.12 -1.86
CA GLN A 20 22.60 27.79 -2.24
C GLN A 20 23.10 27.35 -3.63
N LEU A 21 23.11 28.28 -4.60
CA LEU A 21 23.63 28.03 -5.94
C LEU A 21 25.14 27.72 -5.90
N ALA A 22 25.91 28.49 -5.13
CA ALA A 22 27.34 28.27 -4.94
C ALA A 22 27.62 26.92 -4.30
N ASP A 23 26.90 26.58 -3.23
CA ASP A 23 27.04 25.32 -2.50
C ASP A 23 26.66 24.11 -3.37
N TYR A 24 25.57 24.22 -4.13
CA TYR A 24 25.16 23.16 -5.06
C TYR A 24 26.18 22.96 -6.18
N ALA A 25 26.63 24.04 -6.82
CA ALA A 25 27.64 24.00 -7.86
C ALA A 25 28.97 23.41 -7.34
N GLY A 26 29.39 23.81 -6.14
CA GLY A 26 30.58 23.28 -5.46
C GLY A 26 30.47 21.78 -5.17
N ARG A 27 29.35 21.34 -4.57
CA ARG A 27 29.10 19.91 -4.29
C ARG A 27 29.09 19.04 -5.56
N LYS A 28 28.54 19.57 -6.66
CA LYS A 28 28.45 18.87 -7.94
C LYS A 28 29.68 19.07 -8.84
N ARG A 29 30.67 19.88 -8.43
CA ARG A 29 31.88 20.24 -9.20
C ARG A 29 31.56 20.78 -10.61
N VAL A 30 30.53 21.61 -10.71
CA VAL A 30 30.09 22.28 -11.96
C VAL A 30 30.09 23.80 -11.79
N SER A 31 30.04 24.56 -12.90
CA SER A 31 29.93 26.02 -12.81
C SER A 31 28.50 26.45 -12.44
N GLN A 32 28.37 27.54 -11.69
CA GLN A 32 27.04 28.11 -11.38
C GLN A 32 26.24 28.43 -12.65
N ALA A 33 26.91 28.93 -13.70
CA ALA A 33 26.28 29.18 -14.99
C ALA A 33 25.69 27.91 -15.63
N SER A 34 26.37 26.77 -15.49
CA SER A 34 25.87 25.47 -15.99
C SER A 34 24.66 25.00 -15.18
N VAL A 35 24.63 25.25 -13.87
CA VAL A 35 23.47 24.95 -13.03
C VAL A 35 22.28 25.81 -13.43
N VAL A 36 22.49 27.12 -13.62
CA VAL A 36 21.44 28.05 -14.04
C VAL A 36 20.91 27.70 -15.43
N GLU A 37 21.80 27.38 -16.38
CA GLU A 37 21.42 26.94 -17.73
C GLU A 37 20.56 25.67 -17.69
N ALA A 38 20.98 24.66 -16.92
CA ALA A 38 20.22 23.42 -16.76
C ALA A 38 18.86 23.66 -16.06
N ALA A 39 18.82 24.51 -15.04
CA ALA A 39 17.60 24.85 -14.33
C ALA A 39 16.59 25.58 -15.24
N ILE A 40 17.05 26.58 -16.00
CA ILE A 40 16.20 27.32 -16.96
C ILE A 40 15.72 26.39 -18.08
N ALA A 41 16.60 25.58 -18.66
CA ALA A 41 16.23 24.61 -19.68
C ALA A 41 15.21 23.59 -19.17
N SER A 42 15.38 23.11 -17.93
CA SER A 42 14.43 22.21 -17.29
C SER A 42 13.09 22.88 -16.98
N PHE A 43 13.11 24.14 -16.52
CA PHE A 43 11.90 24.89 -16.17
C PHE A 43 11.07 25.24 -17.41
N LEU A 44 11.72 25.52 -18.53
CA LEU A 44 11.07 25.83 -19.80
C LEU A 44 10.78 24.60 -20.66
N SER A 45 11.15 23.39 -20.22
CA SER A 45 10.86 22.16 -20.95
C SER A 45 9.39 21.75 -20.72
N PRO A 46 8.57 21.65 -21.77
CA PRO A 46 7.18 21.15 -21.67
C PRO A 46 7.10 19.75 -21.05
N ASP A 47 8.15 18.95 -21.26
CA ASP A 47 8.18 17.54 -20.89
C ASP A 47 8.45 17.29 -19.40
N GLY A 48 8.89 18.29 -18.63
CA GLY A 48 9.33 18.10 -17.25
C GLY A 48 8.18 17.73 -16.30
N SER A 49 7.16 18.58 -16.28
CA SER A 49 5.94 18.36 -15.48
C SER A 49 5.14 17.17 -16.03
N GLU A 50 4.97 17.07 -17.34
CA GLU A 50 4.18 16.01 -17.98
C GLU A 50 4.77 14.62 -17.75
N ARG A 51 6.11 14.46 -17.81
CA ARG A 51 6.75 13.16 -17.54
C ARG A 51 6.62 12.73 -16.08
N MET A 52 6.75 13.69 -15.16
CA MET A 52 6.58 13.42 -13.73
C MET A 52 5.14 13.00 -13.45
N GLU A 53 4.17 13.77 -13.94
CA GLU A 53 2.74 13.48 -13.81
C GLU A 53 2.39 12.11 -14.41
N ALA A 54 2.86 11.82 -15.62
CA ALA A 54 2.65 10.51 -16.25
C ALA A 54 3.26 9.35 -15.45
N ALA A 55 4.44 9.53 -14.84
CA ALA A 55 5.05 8.51 -13.99
C ALA A 55 4.24 8.28 -12.71
N PHE A 56 3.72 9.35 -12.09
CA PHE A 56 2.82 9.25 -10.94
C PHE A 56 1.51 8.55 -11.30
N SER A 57 0.86 8.93 -12.40
CA SER A 57 -0.38 8.27 -12.86
C SER A 57 -0.17 6.78 -13.09
N ARG A 58 0.91 6.37 -13.77
CA ARG A 58 1.24 4.95 -13.95
C ARG A 58 1.46 4.21 -12.64
N ARG A 59 2.09 4.86 -11.66
CA ARG A 59 2.31 4.27 -10.34
C ARG A 59 1.00 4.10 -9.59
N LEU A 60 0.11 5.09 -9.63
CA LEU A 60 -1.23 5.00 -9.05
C LEU A 60 -2.05 3.90 -9.71
N ASP A 61 -2.06 3.83 -11.04
CA ASP A 61 -2.74 2.76 -11.78
C ASP A 61 -2.24 1.37 -11.37
N ARG A 62 -0.92 1.22 -11.17
CA ARG A 62 -0.33 -0.03 -10.70
C ARG A 62 -0.81 -0.36 -9.28
N ILE A 63 -0.82 0.61 -8.37
CA ILE A 63 -1.31 0.42 -6.99
C ILE A 63 -2.78 0.01 -7.01
N THR A 64 -3.62 0.69 -7.80
CA THR A 64 -5.04 0.35 -7.95
C THR A 64 -5.22 -1.09 -8.43
N ARG A 65 -4.46 -1.53 -9.44
CA ARG A 65 -4.50 -2.92 -9.91
C ARG A 65 -4.05 -3.92 -8.85
N GLN A 66 -3.05 -3.56 -8.04
CA GLN A 66 -2.59 -4.42 -6.94
C GLN A 66 -3.65 -4.52 -5.84
N LEU A 67 -4.34 -3.41 -5.53
CA LEU A 67 -5.45 -3.39 -4.57
C LEU A 67 -6.63 -4.23 -5.06
N GLN A 68 -7.03 -4.09 -6.34
CA GLN A 68 -8.09 -4.91 -6.93
C GLN A 68 -7.76 -6.41 -6.88
N LYS A 69 -6.49 -6.76 -7.14
CA LYS A 69 -6.05 -8.16 -7.03
C LYS A 69 -6.07 -8.65 -5.58
N LEU A 70 -5.67 -7.82 -4.63
CA LEU A 70 -5.73 -8.14 -3.20
C LEU A 70 -7.18 -8.34 -2.75
N ASP A 71 -8.09 -7.44 -3.14
CA ASP A 71 -9.52 -7.51 -2.85
C ASP A 71 -10.12 -8.83 -3.34
N TYR A 72 -9.83 -9.20 -4.60
CA TYR A 72 -10.23 -10.49 -5.15
C TYR A 72 -9.67 -11.68 -4.36
N HIS A 73 -8.40 -11.63 -3.95
CA HIS A 73 -7.81 -12.71 -3.14
C HIS A 73 -8.43 -12.80 -1.75
N VAL A 74 -8.80 -11.67 -1.13
CA VAL A 74 -9.51 -11.63 0.15
C VAL A 74 -10.91 -12.22 -0.01
N GLU A 75 -11.64 -11.86 -1.06
CA GLU A 75 -12.96 -12.41 -1.37
C GLU A 75 -12.91 -13.93 -1.56
N VAL A 76 -11.98 -14.41 -2.39
CA VAL A 76 -11.76 -15.85 -2.61
C VAL A 76 -11.38 -16.56 -1.31
N GLY A 77 -10.53 -15.95 -0.48
CA GLY A 77 -10.13 -16.49 0.82
C GLY A 77 -11.31 -16.61 1.78
N ASN A 78 -12.14 -15.58 1.87
CA ASN A 78 -13.35 -15.56 2.70
C ASN A 78 -14.35 -16.62 2.25
N GLU A 79 -14.59 -16.75 0.94
CA GLU A 79 -15.50 -17.76 0.39
C GLU A 79 -14.98 -19.19 0.66
N ALA A 80 -13.68 -19.42 0.42
CA ALA A 80 -13.05 -20.71 0.71
C ALA A 80 -13.13 -21.07 2.20
N PHE A 81 -12.91 -20.10 3.09
CA PHE A 81 -13.04 -20.30 4.53
C PHE A 81 -14.48 -20.60 4.96
N ALA A 82 -15.46 -19.89 4.40
CA ALA A 82 -16.88 -20.13 4.66
C ALA A 82 -17.30 -21.53 4.20
N LEU A 83 -16.88 -21.96 3.02
CA LEU A 83 -17.11 -23.31 2.51
C LEU A 83 -16.46 -24.36 3.43
N TYR A 84 -15.19 -24.16 3.79
CA TYR A 84 -14.48 -25.03 4.71
C TYR A 84 -15.21 -25.18 6.05
N LEU A 85 -15.61 -24.05 6.67
CA LEU A 85 -16.29 -24.05 7.96
C LEU A 85 -17.64 -24.75 7.89
N ARG A 86 -18.42 -24.54 6.83
CA ARG A 86 -19.70 -25.26 6.60
C ARG A 86 -19.47 -26.76 6.47
N THR A 87 -18.48 -27.18 5.69
CA THR A 87 -18.11 -28.60 5.54
C THR A 87 -17.66 -29.19 6.88
N TRP A 88 -16.85 -28.47 7.65
CA TRP A 88 -16.38 -28.90 8.96
C TRP A 88 -17.51 -29.03 9.99
N LEU A 89 -18.43 -28.05 10.03
CA LEU A 89 -19.63 -28.09 10.90
C LEU A 89 -20.54 -29.26 10.55
N ALA A 90 -20.64 -29.61 9.26
CA ALA A 90 -21.37 -30.80 8.82
C ALA A 90 -20.67 -32.10 9.24
N ALA A 91 -19.33 -32.10 9.31
CA ALA A 91 -18.50 -33.26 9.64
C ALA A 91 -18.24 -33.45 11.16
N THR A 92 -18.67 -32.53 12.03
CA THR A 92 -18.31 -32.57 13.46
C THR A 92 -19.49 -32.35 14.43
N PRO A 93 -19.95 -33.41 15.13
CA PRO A 93 -20.04 -34.80 14.66
C PRO A 93 -21.42 -35.05 14.00
N PRO A 94 -21.53 -35.50 12.74
CA PRO A 94 -22.82 -35.93 12.19
C PRO A 94 -23.19 -37.28 12.82
N PRO A 95 -24.32 -37.41 13.54
CA PRO A 95 -24.71 -38.66 14.16
C PRO A 95 -25.36 -39.62 13.16
N ALA A 96 -25.12 -40.92 13.34
CA ALA A 96 -25.79 -41.99 12.62
C ALA A 96 -27.32 -41.81 12.72
N SER A 97 -28.01 -41.86 11.57
CA SER A 97 -29.49 -41.84 11.41
C SER A 97 -30.26 -40.52 11.51
N GLN A 98 -29.64 -39.32 11.37
CA GLN A 98 -30.41 -38.08 11.17
C GLN A 98 -30.83 -37.84 9.71
N PRO A 99 -32.04 -37.30 9.44
CA PRO A 99 -32.42 -36.83 8.11
C PRO A 99 -31.49 -35.72 7.61
N SER A 100 -31.10 -35.77 6.33
CA SER A 100 -30.19 -34.77 5.72
C SER A 100 -30.68 -33.33 5.83
N ALA A 101 -32.00 -33.10 5.89
CA ALA A 101 -32.59 -31.78 6.10
C ALA A 101 -32.32 -31.23 7.51
N ALA A 102 -32.43 -32.06 8.55
CA ALA A 102 -32.18 -31.65 9.94
C ALA A 102 -30.69 -31.32 10.17
N VAL A 103 -29.79 -32.11 9.56
CA VAL A 103 -28.35 -31.85 9.58
C VAL A 103 -28.03 -30.52 8.91
N ARG A 104 -28.58 -30.24 7.72
CA ARG A 104 -28.37 -28.97 7.00
C ARG A 104 -28.86 -27.77 7.81
N ALA A 105 -30.05 -27.84 8.41
CA ALA A 105 -30.58 -26.76 9.24
C ALA A 105 -29.70 -26.49 10.49
N GLY A 106 -29.15 -27.55 11.10
CA GLY A 106 -28.23 -27.41 12.23
C GLY A 106 -26.85 -26.87 11.85
N VAL A 107 -26.38 -27.12 10.61
CA VAL A 107 -25.15 -26.50 10.08
C VAL A 107 -25.37 -25.01 9.84
N GLU A 108 -26.48 -24.62 9.19
CA GLU A 108 -26.74 -23.21 8.89
C GLU A 108 -26.89 -22.38 10.16
N LYS A 109 -27.68 -22.87 11.13
CA LYS A 109 -27.83 -22.18 12.43
C LYS A 109 -26.50 -21.98 13.16
N ARG A 110 -25.60 -22.97 13.11
CA ARG A 110 -24.26 -22.85 13.73
C ARG A 110 -23.36 -21.87 12.97
N PHE A 111 -23.46 -21.86 11.64
CA PHE A 111 -22.73 -20.91 10.81
C PHE A 111 -23.20 -19.47 11.04
N GLU A 112 -24.51 -19.21 11.08
CA GLU A 112 -25.09 -17.90 11.40
C GLU A 112 -24.62 -17.39 12.77
N ASN A 113 -24.69 -18.22 13.80
CA ASN A 113 -24.21 -17.88 15.15
C ASN A 113 -22.71 -17.52 15.15
N PHE A 114 -21.90 -18.22 14.35
CA PHE A 114 -20.48 -17.91 14.20
C PHE A 114 -20.27 -16.54 13.53
N VAL A 115 -20.96 -16.27 12.42
CA VAL A 115 -20.87 -14.98 11.70
C VAL A 115 -21.26 -13.83 12.62
N GLU A 116 -22.33 -13.99 13.40
CA GLU A 116 -22.80 -12.97 14.34
C GLU A 116 -21.80 -12.76 15.50
N ALA A 117 -21.20 -13.82 16.03
CA ALA A 117 -20.14 -13.71 17.03
C ALA A 117 -18.88 -13.03 16.47
N LEU A 118 -18.50 -13.33 15.23
CA LEU A 118 -17.38 -12.71 14.54
C LEU A 118 -17.65 -11.21 14.30
N ALA A 119 -18.82 -10.83 13.80
CA ALA A 119 -19.20 -9.43 13.61
C ALA A 119 -19.10 -8.62 14.91
N ARG A 120 -19.68 -9.14 16.00
CA ARG A 120 -19.56 -8.52 17.34
C ARG A 120 -18.13 -8.42 17.85
N HIS A 121 -17.25 -9.34 17.47
CA HIS A 121 -15.84 -9.28 17.83
C HIS A 121 -15.10 -8.25 16.99
N MET A 122 -15.40 -8.13 15.69
CA MET A 122 -14.81 -7.13 14.80
C MET A 122 -15.18 -5.69 15.16
N GLU A 123 -16.34 -5.47 15.77
CA GLU A 123 -16.74 -4.16 16.32
C GLU A 123 -15.92 -3.73 17.54
N ARG A 124 -15.11 -4.61 18.13
CA ARG A 124 -14.23 -4.27 19.26
C ARG A 124 -12.90 -3.71 18.74
N ASP A 125 -12.35 -2.75 19.47
CA ASP A 125 -11.02 -2.15 19.25
C ASP A 125 -9.84 -3.09 19.60
N THR A 126 -10.12 -4.35 19.96
CA THR A 126 -9.11 -5.37 20.20
C THR A 126 -9.32 -6.48 19.20
N HIS A 127 -8.40 -6.57 18.25
CA HIS A 127 -8.47 -7.59 17.22
C HIS A 127 -7.74 -8.84 17.67
N LEU A 128 -8.14 -9.99 17.11
CA LEU A 128 -7.44 -11.26 17.32
C LEU A 128 -5.92 -11.15 17.05
N ALA A 129 -5.51 -10.28 16.12
CA ALA A 129 -4.11 -10.00 15.85
C ALA A 129 -3.37 -9.41 17.07
N ASP A 130 -4.03 -8.50 17.81
CA ASP A 130 -3.47 -7.88 19.01
C ASP A 130 -3.33 -8.91 20.15
N ASP A 131 -4.31 -9.81 20.28
CA ASP A 131 -4.26 -10.91 21.26
C ASP A 131 -3.15 -11.92 20.94
N LEU A 132 -2.93 -12.25 19.66
CA LEU A 132 -1.85 -13.15 19.23
C LEU A 132 -0.46 -12.56 19.44
N ILE A 133 -0.28 -11.26 19.20
CA ILE A 133 0.98 -10.56 19.48
C ILE A 133 1.27 -10.57 20.99
N ARG A 134 0.25 -10.29 21.81
CA ARG A 134 0.36 -10.28 23.28
C ARG A 134 0.68 -11.65 23.87
N VAL A 135 0.16 -12.74 23.30
CA VAL A 135 0.50 -14.12 23.70
C VAL A 135 1.94 -14.46 23.30
N GLY A 136 2.45 -13.93 22.18
CA GLY A 136 3.85 -14.07 21.78
C GLY A 136 4.84 -13.40 22.73
N GLU A 137 4.52 -12.19 23.21
CA GLU A 137 5.37 -11.43 24.15
C GLU A 137 5.45 -12.07 25.55
N LEU A 138 4.40 -12.76 26.00
CA LEU A 138 4.40 -13.49 27.28
C LEU A 138 5.15 -14.83 27.23
N GLY A 139 5.55 -15.27 26.03
CA GLY A 139 6.31 -16.51 25.82
C GLY A 139 7.83 -16.37 25.87
N GLU A 140 8.37 -15.14 25.90
CA GLU A 140 9.84 -14.91 25.87
C GLU A 140 10.47 -14.62 27.24
N ASP A 141 9.69 -14.45 28.32
CA ASP A 141 10.23 -14.08 29.65
C ASP A 141 10.57 -15.30 30.55
N HIS A 142 10.41 -16.53 30.05
CA HIS A 142 10.75 -17.76 30.80
C HIS A 142 11.54 -18.75 29.93
N GLY A 143 12.84 -18.50 29.78
CA GLY A 143 13.82 -19.41 29.19
C GLY A 143 15.19 -19.25 29.83
#